data_AF-A0A924JS88-F1
#
_entry.id   AF-A0A924JS88-F1
#
_cell.length_a   1.000
_cell.length_b   1.000
_cell.length_c   1.000
_cell.angle_alpha   90.00
_cell.angle_beta   90.00
_cell.angle_gamma   90.00
#
_symmetry.space_group_name_H-M   'P 1'
#
loop_
_entity.id
_entity.type
_entity.pdbx_description
1 polymer ?
#
loop_
_entity_poly.entity_id
_entity_poly.type
_entity_poly.pdbx_seq_one_letter_code
_entity_poly.pdbx_strand_id
1 'polypeptide(L)'
;MATFIVRRLIASIFILLAATYLMYILTALSGDPLQDLRESTAPNKAQLIAARSDLLNLDVPPFLRYFIWLGGVIGVTGKGFWLGVTVQNQPVTVLLAQAAGSTLQLVTIAAIVAIILGITVGITTALRQYSGYDYGVTFISFLFFSLPIFWVAVLLKQYVAIGFNDFLADPGIEFWIIPIVAVISGLIWMSIIPRKGLQKLLTFGIAAVATAAILFYMNLSDWFSTPHIGFVGIIISAIGIAFGVTLISTGLKKRRALYASLTVAGVGIAIYFPFLYGFSFGLELGGLVLIALLTVGVSFAIGWFWGGTDRIPVARTAAITGFFVAAVIALDRFMFVWNQYANSDRIKGRPIATVGSSTPGLEGSLWVEGVDLFTHLLLPTMALVLISFASYTRYSRASLLEVMNQDYIRTARAKGLTERTVVVRHAFRNALIPIATIVAFDIGGIIGGAVITERVFGFVGMGQLFQNGLDKVDPNPVMAFFLVTGGLAILFNLIADLVYAGLDPRIRVS
;
A
#
# COMPACT_ATOMS: atom_id res chain seq x y z
N MET A 1 28.36 18.59 -7.00
CA MET A 1 27.27 17.60 -6.98
C MET A 1 27.42 16.47 -8.01
N ALA A 2 27.58 16.75 -9.31
CA ALA A 2 27.68 15.71 -10.34
C ALA A 2 28.83 14.71 -10.08
N THR A 3 30.02 15.18 -9.72
CA THR A 3 31.17 14.32 -9.37
C THR A 3 30.89 13.40 -8.18
N PHE A 4 30.15 13.88 -7.17
CA PHE A 4 29.75 13.08 -6.02
C PHE A 4 28.78 11.97 -6.43
N ILE A 5 27.75 12.32 -7.20
CA ILE A 5 26.77 11.37 -7.73
C ILE A 5 27.45 10.30 -8.59
N VAL A 6 28.33 10.71 -9.50
CA VAL A 6 29.07 9.77 -10.38
C VAL A 6 29.95 8.85 -9.56
N ARG A 7 30.73 9.37 -8.61
CA ARG A 7 31.60 8.56 -7.73
C ARG A 7 30.79 7.52 -6.95
N ARG A 8 29.63 7.93 -6.42
CA ARG A 8 28.74 7.04 -5.66
C ARG A 8 28.07 6.00 -6.56
N LEU A 9 27.63 6.39 -7.76
CA LEU A 9 27.03 5.47 -8.73
C LEU A 9 28.04 4.40 -9.15
N ILE A 10 29.27 4.79 -9.47
CA ILE A 10 30.36 3.87 -9.78
C ILE A 10 30.61 2.91 -8.60
N ALA A 11 30.78 3.45 -7.38
CA ALA A 11 30.98 2.63 -6.19
C ALA A 11 29.82 1.64 -5.98
N SER A 12 28.57 2.07 -6.20
CA SER A 12 27.41 1.22 -6.02
C SER A 12 27.30 0.12 -7.09
N ILE A 13 27.69 0.41 -8.33
CA ILE A 13 27.79 -0.60 -9.40
C ILE A 13 28.85 -1.65 -9.04
N PHE A 14 30.02 -1.23 -8.54
CA PHE A 14 31.04 -2.17 -8.09
C PHE A 14 30.58 -3.03 -6.90
N ILE A 15 29.87 -2.42 -5.94
CA ILE A 15 29.28 -3.17 -4.82
C ILE A 15 28.26 -4.17 -5.33
N LEU A 16 27.39 -3.78 -6.27
CA LEU A 16 26.40 -4.67 -6.86
C LEU A 16 27.07 -5.85 -7.58
N LEU A 17 28.07 -5.58 -8.42
CA LEU A 17 28.83 -6.62 -9.13
C LEU A 17 29.56 -7.55 -8.16
N ALA A 18 30.17 -7.02 -7.10
CA ALA A 18 30.81 -7.82 -6.07
C ALA A 18 29.78 -8.68 -5.32
N ALA A 19 28.63 -8.12 -4.96
CA ALA A 19 27.56 -8.83 -4.29
C ALA A 19 26.96 -9.94 -5.16
N THR A 20 26.67 -9.68 -6.44
CA THR A 20 26.18 -10.71 -7.36
C THR A 20 27.24 -11.77 -7.62
N TYR A 21 28.52 -11.41 -7.77
CA TYR A 21 29.60 -12.39 -7.90
C TYR A 21 29.68 -13.34 -6.71
N LEU A 22 29.71 -12.77 -5.49
CA LEU A 22 29.79 -13.54 -4.25
C LEU A 22 28.56 -14.43 -4.08
N MET A 23 27.36 -13.87 -4.29
CA MET A 23 26.11 -14.63 -4.15
C MET A 23 25.93 -15.70 -5.21
N TYR A 24 26.40 -15.48 -6.44
CA TYR A 24 26.39 -16.49 -7.48
C TYR A 24 27.24 -17.70 -7.07
N ILE A 25 28.46 -17.44 -6.58
CA ILE A 25 29.37 -18.49 -6.13
C ILE A 25 28.80 -19.22 -4.92
N LEU A 26 28.30 -18.49 -3.92
CA LEU A 26 27.70 -19.10 -2.73
C LEU A 26 26.51 -19.99 -3.07
N THR A 27 25.63 -19.54 -3.96
CA THR A 27 24.48 -20.34 -4.41
C THR A 27 24.94 -21.55 -5.23
N ALA A 28 25.92 -21.38 -6.11
CA ALA A 28 26.44 -22.48 -6.92
C ALA A 28 27.18 -23.54 -6.09
N LEU A 29 27.73 -23.18 -4.94
CA LEU A 29 28.46 -24.06 -4.03
C LEU A 29 27.60 -24.60 -2.87
N SER A 30 26.36 -24.14 -2.70
CA SER A 30 25.54 -24.51 -1.54
C SER A 30 24.98 -25.93 -1.62
N GLY A 31 25.00 -26.57 -2.80
CA GLY A 31 24.48 -27.92 -2.98
C GLY A 31 24.57 -28.43 -4.41
N ASP A 32 23.77 -29.43 -4.74
CA ASP A 32 23.72 -30.05 -6.06
C ASP A 32 22.41 -29.72 -6.81
N PRO A 33 22.45 -28.94 -7.92
CA PRO A 33 21.25 -28.60 -8.70
C PRO A 33 20.65 -29.78 -9.48
N LEU A 34 21.30 -30.95 -9.45
CA LEU A 34 20.87 -32.19 -10.10
C LEU A 34 20.34 -33.23 -9.10
N GLN A 35 20.24 -32.89 -7.81
CA GLN A 35 19.89 -33.84 -6.76
C GLN A 35 18.54 -34.53 -7.04
N ASP A 36 17.52 -33.78 -7.48
CA ASP A 36 16.20 -34.28 -7.86
C ASP A 36 16.27 -35.35 -8.97
N LEU A 37 17.11 -35.14 -9.98
CA LEU A 37 17.32 -36.10 -11.06
C LEU A 37 18.19 -37.29 -10.60
N ARG A 38 19.15 -37.07 -9.70
CA ARG A 38 19.99 -38.12 -9.12
C ARG A 38 19.22 -39.05 -8.18
N GLU A 39 18.14 -38.58 -7.57
CA GLU A 39 17.25 -39.39 -6.73
C GLU A 39 16.11 -40.04 -7.52
N SER A 40 15.82 -39.55 -8.73
CA SER A 40 14.79 -40.11 -9.61
C SER A 40 15.08 -41.56 -10.01
N THR A 41 14.01 -42.36 -10.14
CA THR A 41 14.02 -43.73 -10.65
C THR A 41 13.67 -43.82 -12.14
N ALA A 42 13.50 -42.68 -12.81
CA ALA A 42 13.11 -42.64 -14.22
C ALA A 42 14.17 -43.29 -15.13
N PRO A 43 13.76 -44.09 -16.14
CA PRO A 43 14.69 -44.80 -17.03
C PRO A 43 15.52 -43.84 -17.90
N ASN A 44 15.03 -42.63 -18.17
CA ASN A 44 15.73 -41.58 -18.93
C ASN A 44 16.55 -40.61 -18.05
N LYS A 45 16.74 -40.92 -16.77
CA LYS A 45 17.48 -40.08 -15.81
C LYS A 45 18.84 -39.59 -16.32
N ALA A 46 19.66 -40.47 -16.89
CA ALA A 46 20.99 -40.10 -17.36
C ALA A 46 20.93 -39.04 -18.48
N GLN A 47 19.94 -39.14 -19.36
CA GLN A 47 19.71 -38.16 -20.43
C GLN A 47 19.23 -36.82 -19.86
N LEU A 48 18.34 -36.83 -18.87
CA LEU A 48 17.86 -35.61 -18.20
C LEU A 48 18.98 -34.89 -17.45
N ILE A 49 19.88 -35.64 -16.81
CA ILE A 49 21.06 -35.09 -16.14
C ILE A 49 21.97 -34.39 -17.14
N ALA A 50 22.34 -35.07 -18.25
CA ALA A 50 23.18 -34.48 -19.28
C ALA A 50 22.56 -33.22 -19.89
N ALA A 51 21.27 -33.29 -20.26
CA ALA A 51 20.55 -32.16 -20.82
C ALA A 51 20.52 -30.94 -19.88
N ARG A 52 20.35 -31.16 -18.57
CA ARG A 52 20.34 -30.07 -17.57
C ARG A 52 21.75 -29.55 -17.29
N SER A 53 22.76 -30.40 -17.28
CA SER A 53 24.17 -29.99 -17.17
C SER A 53 24.57 -29.05 -18.30
N ASP A 54 24.24 -29.41 -19.54
CA ASP A 54 24.53 -28.58 -20.72
C ASP A 54 23.75 -27.26 -20.68
N LEU A 55 22.46 -27.33 -20.34
CA LEU A 55 21.57 -26.17 -20.28
C LEU A 55 22.04 -25.11 -19.27
N LEU A 56 22.55 -25.53 -18.11
CA LEU A 56 23.02 -24.65 -17.05
C LEU A 56 24.53 -24.40 -17.08
N ASN A 57 25.27 -24.97 -18.03
CA ASN A 57 26.74 -24.97 -18.09
C ASN A 57 27.38 -25.47 -16.78
N LEU A 58 26.90 -26.61 -16.25
CA LEU A 58 27.39 -27.15 -14.97
C LEU A 58 28.85 -27.65 -15.05
N ASP A 59 29.37 -27.93 -16.25
CA ASP A 59 30.76 -28.33 -16.47
C ASP A 59 31.76 -27.18 -16.28
N VAL A 60 31.28 -25.94 -16.33
CA VAL A 60 32.11 -24.75 -16.14
C VAL A 60 32.21 -24.44 -14.64
N PRO A 61 33.42 -24.20 -14.10
CA PRO A 61 33.59 -23.81 -12.71
C PRO A 61 32.74 -22.57 -12.35
N PRO A 62 32.10 -22.52 -11.15
CA PRO A 62 31.16 -21.46 -10.79
C PRO A 62 31.68 -20.03 -10.98
N PHE A 63 32.96 -19.79 -10.71
CA PHE A 63 33.60 -18.47 -10.85
C PHE A 63 33.67 -17.99 -12.30
N LEU A 64 33.84 -18.90 -13.28
CA LEU A 64 33.77 -18.55 -14.71
C LEU A 64 32.32 -18.47 -15.20
N ARG A 65 31.46 -19.34 -14.67
CA ARG A 65 30.04 -19.40 -15.04
C ARG A 65 29.30 -18.10 -14.74
N TYR A 66 29.70 -17.39 -13.68
CA TYR A 66 29.22 -16.02 -13.40
C TYR A 66 29.46 -15.07 -14.57
N PHE A 67 30.64 -15.07 -15.20
CA PHE A 67 30.95 -14.16 -16.31
C PHE A 67 30.15 -14.50 -17.57
N ILE A 68 29.82 -15.78 -17.77
CA ILE A 68 28.89 -16.21 -18.84
C ILE A 68 27.50 -15.63 -18.58
N TRP A 69 27.01 -15.74 -17.34
CA TRP A 69 25.73 -15.15 -16.93
C TRP A 69 25.73 -13.62 -17.07
N LEU A 70 26.78 -12.94 -16.61
CA LEU A 70 26.94 -11.48 -16.72
C LEU A 70 27.00 -11.02 -18.19
N GLY A 71 27.64 -11.80 -19.07
CA GLY A 71 27.62 -11.55 -20.51
C GLY A 71 26.20 -11.58 -21.09
N GLY A 72 25.32 -12.44 -20.56
CA GLY A 72 23.89 -12.47 -20.87
C GLY A 72 23.15 -11.23 -20.39
N VAL A 73 23.44 -10.76 -19.18
CA VAL A 73 22.84 -9.54 -18.60
C VAL A 73 23.17 -8.30 -19.42
N ILE A 74 24.42 -8.14 -19.82
CA ILE A 74 24.92 -6.96 -20.55
C ILE A 74 24.56 -7.06 -22.06
N GLY A 75 24.03 -8.20 -22.52
CA GLY A 75 23.60 -8.40 -23.91
C GLY A 75 24.73 -8.72 -24.89
N VAL A 76 25.90 -9.09 -24.38
CA VAL A 76 27.08 -9.48 -25.19
C VAL A 76 26.83 -10.80 -25.94
N THR A 77 25.85 -11.59 -25.51
CA THR A 77 25.47 -12.89 -26.10
C THR A 77 24.58 -12.79 -27.35
N GLY A 78 24.25 -11.58 -27.81
CA GLY A 78 23.40 -11.36 -29.01
C GLY A 78 21.90 -11.62 -28.81
N LYS A 79 21.49 -12.05 -27.61
CA LYS A 79 20.08 -12.30 -27.23
C LYS A 79 19.40 -11.11 -26.53
N GLY A 80 20.07 -9.95 -26.46
CA GLY A 80 19.62 -8.83 -25.64
C GLY A 80 19.74 -9.12 -24.13
N PHE A 81 18.95 -8.43 -23.30
CA PHE A 81 18.93 -8.63 -21.84
C PHE A 81 18.44 -10.04 -21.49
N TRP A 82 19.35 -10.90 -21.03
CA TRP A 82 19.08 -12.31 -20.74
C TRP A 82 19.63 -12.75 -19.38
N LEU A 83 18.75 -13.28 -18.53
CA LEU A 83 19.07 -13.69 -17.16
C LEU A 83 19.29 -15.20 -16.99
N GLY A 84 19.30 -15.95 -18.09
CA GLY A 84 19.37 -17.41 -18.06
C GLY A 84 18.00 -18.08 -17.98
N VAL A 85 18.05 -19.40 -17.80
CA VAL A 85 16.90 -20.29 -17.60
C VAL A 85 17.02 -20.95 -16.24
N THR A 86 15.88 -21.34 -15.68
CA THR A 86 15.85 -22.11 -14.44
C THR A 86 16.27 -23.56 -14.66
N VAL A 87 16.48 -24.28 -13.56
CA VAL A 87 16.60 -25.75 -13.51
C VAL A 87 15.44 -26.47 -14.22
N GLN A 88 14.27 -25.83 -14.32
CA GLN A 88 13.08 -26.35 -15.04
C GLN A 88 12.97 -25.85 -16.49
N ASN A 89 14.04 -25.29 -17.06
CA ASN A 89 14.07 -24.73 -18.42
C ASN A 89 13.04 -23.59 -18.63
N GLN A 90 12.78 -22.78 -17.59
CA GLN A 90 11.91 -21.60 -17.71
C GLN A 90 12.76 -20.34 -17.84
N PRO A 91 12.47 -19.42 -18.78
CA PRO A 91 13.18 -18.16 -18.91
C PRO A 91 13.05 -17.31 -17.63
N VAL A 92 14.18 -16.99 -17.00
CA VAL A 92 14.19 -16.21 -15.75
C VAL A 92 13.68 -14.79 -15.99
N THR A 93 13.88 -14.23 -17.18
CA THR A 93 13.38 -12.89 -17.56
C THR A 93 11.87 -12.77 -17.47
N VAL A 94 11.13 -13.81 -17.87
CA VAL A 94 9.65 -13.84 -17.81
C VAL A 94 9.17 -13.98 -16.38
N LEU A 95 9.76 -14.93 -15.63
CA LEU A 95 9.45 -15.14 -14.22
C LEU A 95 9.74 -13.88 -13.39
N LEU A 96 10.86 -13.22 -13.65
CA LEU A 96 11.23 -11.97 -12.98
C LEU A 96 10.22 -10.86 -13.28
N ALA A 97 9.80 -10.68 -14.53
CA ALA A 97 8.85 -9.62 -14.89
C ALA A 97 7.51 -9.78 -14.16
N GLN A 98 6.99 -11.00 -14.09
CA GLN A 98 5.76 -11.32 -13.36
C GLN A 98 5.94 -11.09 -11.85
N ALA A 99 7.01 -11.66 -11.28
CA ALA A 99 7.32 -11.56 -9.86
C ALA A 99 7.58 -10.11 -9.41
N ALA A 100 8.28 -9.32 -10.22
CA ALA A 100 8.58 -7.92 -9.96
C ALA A 100 7.30 -7.07 -9.95
N GLY A 101 6.36 -7.33 -10.86
CA GLY A 101 5.06 -6.64 -10.87
C GLY A 101 4.31 -6.82 -9.56
N SER A 102 4.23 -8.07 -9.07
CA SER A 102 3.54 -8.39 -7.81
C SER A 102 4.25 -7.80 -6.58
N THR A 103 5.57 -7.93 -6.46
CA THR A 103 6.32 -7.32 -5.35
C THR A 103 6.20 -5.79 -5.36
N LEU A 104 6.34 -5.15 -6.53
CA LEU A 104 6.21 -3.69 -6.63
C LEU A 104 4.81 -3.23 -6.26
N GLN A 105 3.76 -3.93 -6.68
CA GLN A 105 2.38 -3.62 -6.30
C GLN A 105 2.23 -3.67 -4.77
N LEU A 106 2.66 -4.77 -4.14
CA LEU A 106 2.58 -4.95 -2.69
C LEU A 106 3.35 -3.86 -1.94
N VAL A 107 4.62 -3.67 -2.27
CA VAL A 107 5.51 -2.73 -1.58
C VAL A 107 5.06 -1.28 -1.78
N THR A 108 4.63 -0.90 -2.99
CA THR A 108 4.22 0.47 -3.28
C THR A 108 2.95 0.84 -2.53
N ILE A 109 1.94 -0.04 -2.52
CA ILE A 109 0.68 0.19 -1.80
C ILE A 109 0.97 0.30 -0.29
N ALA A 110 1.74 -0.65 0.25
CA ALA A 110 2.09 -0.64 1.67
C ALA A 110 2.88 0.63 2.06
N ALA A 111 3.87 1.02 1.27
CA ALA A 111 4.68 2.21 1.52
C ALA A 111 3.83 3.48 1.51
N ILE A 112 2.98 3.68 0.50
CA ILE A 112 2.11 4.86 0.41
C ILE A 112 1.20 4.95 1.64
N VAL A 113 0.54 3.85 2.00
CA VAL A 113 -0.36 3.82 3.17
C VAL A 113 0.42 4.07 4.46
N ALA A 114 1.57 3.42 4.64
CA ALA A 114 2.41 3.60 5.82
C ALA A 114 2.93 5.02 5.97
N ILE A 115 3.36 5.66 4.88
CA ILE A 115 3.85 7.05 4.86
C ILE A 115 2.70 7.99 5.24
N ILE A 116 1.53 7.86 4.61
CA ILE A 116 0.38 8.73 4.87
C ILE A 116 -0.05 8.60 6.33
N LEU A 117 -0.27 7.38 6.81
CA LEU A 117 -0.73 7.12 8.18
C LEU A 117 0.34 7.50 9.21
N GLY A 118 1.58 7.05 9.01
CA GLY A 118 2.68 7.26 9.95
C GLY A 118 3.06 8.73 10.09
N ILE A 119 3.15 9.48 8.99
CA ILE A 119 3.45 10.92 9.05
C ILE A 119 2.28 11.67 9.70
N THR A 120 1.03 11.37 9.33
CA THR A 120 -0.15 12.03 9.90
C THR A 120 -0.23 11.80 11.41
N VAL A 121 -0.05 10.57 11.84
CA VAL A 121 -0.09 10.21 13.27
C VAL A 121 1.11 10.78 14.03
N GLY A 122 2.33 10.71 13.49
CA GLY A 122 3.49 11.28 14.18
C GLY A 122 3.46 12.81 14.30
N ILE A 123 2.89 13.51 13.32
CA ILE A 123 2.68 14.96 13.44
C ILE A 123 1.62 15.30 14.47
N THR A 124 0.48 14.62 14.42
CA THR A 124 -0.62 14.89 15.35
C THR A 124 -0.26 14.55 16.79
N THR A 125 0.56 13.53 17.03
CA THR A 125 1.13 13.24 18.36
C THR A 125 2.15 14.27 18.81
N ALA A 126 3.05 14.74 17.94
CA ALA A 126 3.99 15.82 18.27
C ALA A 126 3.29 17.13 18.64
N LEU A 127 2.21 17.50 17.94
CA LEU A 127 1.41 18.68 18.29
C LEU A 127 0.65 18.54 19.61
N ARG A 128 0.49 17.31 20.11
CA ARG A 128 -0.23 16.99 21.35
C ARG A 128 0.67 16.23 22.30
N GLN A 129 1.90 16.72 22.43
CA GLN A 129 2.92 16.15 23.29
C GLN A 129 2.38 15.93 24.71
N TYR A 130 2.69 14.78 25.31
CA TYR A 130 2.26 14.39 26.66
C TYR A 130 0.74 14.18 26.83
N SER A 131 -0.03 14.09 25.74
CA SER A 131 -1.44 13.71 25.80
C SER A 131 -1.62 12.19 25.87
N GLY A 132 -2.79 11.71 26.31
CA GLY A 132 -3.12 10.28 26.25
C GLY A 132 -3.07 9.70 24.83
N TYR A 133 -3.30 10.52 23.81
CA TYR A 133 -3.13 10.14 22.41
C TYR A 133 -1.65 9.91 22.06
N ASP A 134 -0.75 10.80 22.51
CA ASP A 134 0.69 10.67 22.33
C ASP A 134 1.22 9.40 23.01
N TYR A 135 0.87 9.15 24.27
CA TYR A 135 1.27 7.93 24.98
C TYR A 135 0.73 6.66 24.32
N GLY A 136 -0.55 6.64 23.93
CA GLY A 136 -1.17 5.47 23.30
C GLY A 136 -0.55 5.13 21.94
N VAL A 137 -0.38 6.12 21.08
CA VAL A 137 0.30 5.92 19.78
C VAL A 137 1.75 5.50 19.98
N THR A 138 2.49 6.18 20.87
CA THR A 138 3.89 5.86 21.13
C THR A 138 4.05 4.42 21.61
N PHE A 139 3.19 3.95 22.52
CA PHE A 139 3.16 2.56 22.96
C PHE A 139 2.90 1.58 21.81
N ILE A 140 1.87 1.84 20.99
CA ILE A 140 1.53 0.99 19.83
C ILE A 140 2.69 0.97 18.81
N SER A 141 3.29 2.12 18.53
CA SER A 141 4.45 2.22 17.64
C SER A 141 5.63 1.43 18.19
N PHE A 142 5.94 1.53 19.48
CA PHE A 142 7.03 0.73 20.08
C PHE A 142 6.75 -0.77 20.07
N LEU A 143 5.50 -1.17 20.34
CA LEU A 143 5.08 -2.56 20.26
C LEU A 143 5.37 -3.11 18.85
N PHE A 144 4.82 -2.50 17.80
CA PHE A 144 5.04 -2.98 16.43
C PHE A 144 6.49 -2.87 15.95
N PHE A 145 7.24 -1.86 16.41
CA PHE A 145 8.67 -1.74 16.10
C PHE A 145 9.50 -2.89 16.69
N SER A 146 9.07 -3.43 17.85
CA SER A 146 9.78 -4.52 18.53
C SER A 146 9.41 -5.93 18.02
N LEU A 147 8.33 -6.05 17.26
CA LEU A 147 7.81 -7.34 16.81
C LEU A 147 8.43 -7.75 15.47
N PRO A 148 8.94 -8.99 15.34
CA PRO A 148 9.38 -9.51 14.06
C PRO A 148 8.23 -9.57 13.03
N ILE A 149 8.53 -9.27 11.77
CA ILE A 149 7.53 -9.27 10.67
C ILE A 149 6.81 -10.61 10.52
N PHE A 150 7.53 -11.72 10.62
CA PHE A 150 6.92 -13.05 10.48
C PHE A 150 5.90 -13.31 11.60
N TRP A 151 6.14 -12.79 12.80
CA TRP A 151 5.23 -12.96 13.94
C TRP A 151 3.95 -12.16 13.73
N VAL A 152 4.08 -10.88 13.33
CA VAL A 152 2.93 -10.04 12.95
C VAL A 152 2.13 -10.67 11.82
N ALA A 153 2.81 -11.18 10.79
CA ALA A 153 2.17 -11.85 9.66
C ALA A 153 1.39 -13.11 10.09
N VAL A 154 1.95 -13.94 10.97
CA VAL A 154 1.26 -15.11 11.52
C VAL A 154 0.04 -14.72 12.36
N LEU A 155 0.15 -13.67 13.18
CA LEU A 155 -1.01 -13.16 13.93
C LEU A 155 -2.12 -12.64 13.00
N LEU A 156 -1.76 -11.91 11.95
CA LEU A 156 -2.72 -11.43 10.97
C LEU A 156 -3.42 -12.61 10.28
N LYS A 157 -2.70 -13.68 9.93
CA LYS A 157 -3.33 -14.90 9.41
C LYS A 157 -4.29 -15.52 10.42
N GLN A 158 -3.87 -15.71 11.67
CA GLN A 158 -4.68 -16.40 12.66
C GLN A 158 -5.93 -15.62 13.05
N TYR A 159 -5.77 -14.34 13.39
CA TYR A 159 -6.84 -13.56 14.01
C TYR A 159 -7.63 -12.70 13.01
N VAL A 160 -6.98 -12.20 11.94
CA VAL A 160 -7.65 -11.33 10.95
C VAL A 160 -8.19 -12.12 9.78
N ALA A 161 -7.50 -13.17 9.32
CA ALA A 161 -7.96 -13.95 8.18
C ALA A 161 -8.79 -15.16 8.61
N ILE A 162 -8.19 -16.10 9.33
CA ILE A 162 -8.85 -17.33 9.77
C ILE A 162 -10.00 -16.99 10.70
N GLY A 163 -9.73 -16.22 11.77
CA GLY A 163 -10.78 -15.80 12.71
C GLY A 163 -11.93 -15.03 12.07
N PHE A 164 -11.67 -14.15 11.09
CA PHE A 164 -12.74 -13.43 10.40
C PHE A 164 -13.50 -14.33 9.42
N ASN A 165 -12.82 -15.22 8.69
CA ASN A 165 -13.49 -16.19 7.82
C ASN A 165 -14.38 -17.15 8.63
N ASP A 166 -13.94 -17.55 9.82
CA ASP A 166 -14.73 -18.39 10.72
C ASP A 166 -15.94 -17.62 11.26
N PHE A 167 -15.78 -16.34 11.59
CA PHE A 167 -16.89 -15.44 11.93
C PHE A 167 -17.88 -15.28 10.77
N LEU A 168 -17.42 -15.19 9.52
CA LEU A 168 -18.31 -15.07 8.36
C LEU A 168 -19.17 -16.32 8.10
N ALA A 169 -18.80 -17.48 8.63
CA ALA A 169 -19.59 -18.70 8.51
C ALA A 169 -20.89 -18.61 9.33
N ASP A 170 -20.87 -17.92 10.47
CA ASP A 170 -22.04 -17.59 11.29
C ASP A 170 -21.91 -16.15 11.83
N PRO A 171 -22.24 -15.13 11.01
CA PRO A 171 -21.92 -13.74 11.27
C PRO A 171 -22.91 -13.08 12.23
N GLY A 172 -22.96 -13.59 13.46
CA GLY A 172 -23.66 -12.98 14.58
C GLY A 172 -22.68 -12.33 15.53
N ILE A 173 -22.83 -11.02 15.79
CA ILE A 173 -22.15 -10.39 16.92
C ILE A 173 -22.96 -10.67 18.17
N GLU A 174 -22.34 -11.37 19.13
CA GLU A 174 -22.94 -11.61 20.43
C GLU A 174 -23.28 -10.27 21.12
N PHE A 175 -24.47 -10.19 21.75
CA PHE A 175 -24.98 -8.90 22.24
C PHE A 175 -24.06 -8.23 23.27
N TRP A 176 -23.26 -9.01 24.01
CA TRP A 176 -22.31 -8.52 25.00
C TRP A 176 -21.01 -7.96 24.39
N ILE A 177 -20.68 -8.32 23.15
CA ILE A 177 -19.51 -7.77 22.44
C ILE A 177 -19.76 -6.32 22.02
N ILE A 178 -20.98 -5.99 21.60
CA ILE A 178 -21.36 -4.64 21.15
C ILE A 178 -21.01 -3.54 22.18
N PRO A 179 -21.42 -3.62 23.46
CA PRO A 179 -21.06 -2.60 24.44
C PRO A 179 -19.55 -2.53 24.71
N ILE A 180 -18.83 -3.66 24.67
CA ILE A 180 -17.38 -3.69 24.86
C ILE A 180 -16.68 -2.92 23.73
N VAL A 181 -17.01 -3.23 22.47
CA VAL A 181 -16.43 -2.56 21.29
C VAL A 181 -16.83 -1.08 21.27
N ALA A 182 -18.05 -0.75 21.65
CA ALA A 182 -18.52 0.63 21.78
C ALA A 182 -17.72 1.43 22.80
N VAL A 183 -17.44 0.88 23.98
CA VAL A 183 -16.60 1.53 25.00
C VAL A 183 -15.18 1.73 24.48
N ILE A 184 -14.57 0.70 23.87
CA ILE A 184 -13.21 0.79 23.31
C ILE A 184 -13.14 1.88 22.24
N SER A 185 -14.08 1.88 21.28
CA SER A 185 -14.19 2.91 20.25
C SER A 185 -14.38 4.30 20.87
N GLY A 186 -15.25 4.42 21.87
CA GLY A 186 -15.47 5.64 22.63
C GLY A 186 -14.17 6.18 23.23
N LEU A 187 -13.36 5.33 23.87
CA LEU A 187 -12.06 5.71 24.45
C LEU A 187 -11.06 6.17 23.38
N ILE A 188 -11.04 5.49 22.23
CA ILE A 188 -10.19 5.85 21.08
C ILE A 188 -10.57 7.25 20.58
N TRP A 189 -11.84 7.50 20.27
CA TRP A 189 -12.31 8.81 19.80
C TRP A 189 -12.13 9.91 20.84
N MET A 190 -12.34 9.58 22.12
CA MET A 190 -12.09 10.47 23.25
C MET A 190 -10.60 10.89 23.36
N SER A 191 -9.68 10.02 22.96
CA SER A 191 -8.25 10.30 22.90
C SER A 191 -7.87 11.13 21.67
N ILE A 192 -8.44 10.79 20.50
CA ILE A 192 -8.15 11.45 19.21
C ILE A 192 -8.74 12.85 19.12
N ILE A 193 -9.88 13.14 19.75
CA ILE A 193 -10.52 14.47 19.66
C ILE A 193 -10.13 15.31 20.89
N PRO A 194 -9.45 16.45 20.70
CA PRO A 194 -8.91 17.23 21.80
C PRO A 194 -10.03 18.05 22.45
N ARG A 195 -10.68 17.49 23.48
CA ARG A 195 -11.67 18.19 24.31
C ARG A 195 -11.32 18.06 25.79
N LYS A 196 -11.80 19.02 26.60
CA LYS A 196 -11.55 19.07 28.05
C LYS A 196 -12.84 18.78 28.83
N GLY A 197 -12.70 18.21 30.03
CA GLY A 197 -13.80 18.01 30.99
C GLY A 197 -15.01 17.27 30.41
N LEU A 198 -16.22 17.80 30.67
CA LEU A 198 -17.49 17.21 30.24
C LEU A 198 -17.60 17.02 28.73
N GLN A 199 -17.02 17.92 27.92
CA GLN A 199 -17.06 17.77 26.45
C GLN A 199 -16.26 16.56 25.98
N LYS A 200 -15.25 16.13 26.75
CA LYS A 200 -14.46 14.92 26.47
C LYS A 200 -15.30 13.67 26.74
N LEU A 201 -16.04 13.64 27.84
CA LEU A 201 -17.00 12.56 28.17
C LEU A 201 -18.16 12.51 27.17
N LEU A 202 -18.62 13.65 26.68
CA LEU A 202 -19.65 13.72 25.65
C LEU A 202 -19.15 13.12 24.32
N THR A 203 -17.90 13.39 23.93
CA THR A 203 -17.30 12.71 22.76
C THR A 203 -17.25 11.20 22.95
N PHE A 204 -16.84 10.72 24.13
CA PHE A 204 -16.85 9.30 24.47
C PHE A 204 -18.26 8.72 24.32
N GLY A 205 -19.27 9.34 24.95
CA GLY A 205 -20.65 8.87 24.92
C GLY A 205 -21.24 8.84 23.51
N ILE A 206 -21.05 9.91 22.73
CA ILE A 206 -21.52 9.95 21.33
C ILE A 206 -20.83 8.89 20.49
N ALA A 207 -19.51 8.75 20.59
CA ALA A 207 -18.77 7.77 19.82
C ALA A 207 -19.14 6.33 20.20
N ALA A 208 -19.34 6.05 21.50
CA ALA A 208 -19.77 4.75 21.98
C ALA A 208 -21.18 4.41 21.50
N VAL A 209 -22.14 5.32 21.67
CA VAL A 209 -23.53 5.13 21.20
C VAL A 209 -23.57 4.98 19.68
N ALA A 210 -22.84 5.80 18.93
CA ALA A 210 -22.75 5.67 17.47
C ALA A 210 -22.15 4.32 17.06
N THR A 211 -21.08 3.88 17.71
CA THR A 211 -20.47 2.57 17.45
C THR A 211 -21.45 1.44 17.74
N ALA A 212 -22.13 1.48 18.89
CA ALA A 212 -23.12 0.47 19.26
C ALA A 212 -24.29 0.43 18.27
N ALA A 213 -24.81 1.60 17.86
CA ALA A 213 -25.88 1.70 16.89
C ALA A 213 -25.49 1.16 15.51
N ILE A 214 -24.26 1.44 15.05
CA ILE A 214 -23.72 0.91 13.79
C ILE A 214 -23.59 -0.62 13.88
N LEU A 215 -22.96 -1.15 14.93
CA LEU A 215 -22.79 -2.59 15.08
C LEU A 215 -24.13 -3.32 15.20
N PHE A 216 -25.08 -2.74 15.94
CA PHE A 216 -26.44 -3.28 16.05
C PHE A 216 -27.16 -3.27 14.69
N TYR A 217 -27.06 -2.19 13.92
CA TYR A 217 -27.59 -2.12 12.56
C TYR A 217 -26.95 -3.17 11.66
N MET A 218 -25.62 -3.29 11.66
CA MET A 218 -24.88 -4.27 10.85
C MET A 218 -25.28 -5.71 11.20
N ASN A 219 -25.53 -6.00 12.48
CA ASN A 219 -25.97 -7.30 12.96
C ASN A 219 -27.44 -7.59 12.58
N LEU A 220 -28.32 -6.58 12.56
CA LEU A 220 -29.71 -6.75 12.15
C LEU A 220 -29.88 -6.88 10.62
N SER A 221 -28.97 -6.30 9.84
CA SER A 221 -29.07 -6.25 8.39
C SER A 221 -28.19 -7.29 7.68
N ASP A 222 -27.63 -8.26 8.41
CA ASP A 222 -26.68 -9.26 7.91
C ASP A 222 -25.53 -8.65 7.07
N TRP A 223 -25.08 -7.46 7.46
CA TRP A 223 -24.15 -6.66 6.66
C TRP A 223 -22.82 -7.38 6.45
N PHE A 224 -22.40 -8.24 7.38
CA PHE A 224 -21.15 -8.98 7.28
C PHE A 224 -21.18 -10.03 6.16
N SER A 225 -22.32 -10.66 5.89
CA SER A 225 -22.50 -11.61 4.77
C SER A 225 -22.75 -10.92 3.44
N THR A 226 -23.49 -9.82 3.47
CA THR A 226 -23.88 -9.04 2.28
C THR A 226 -23.56 -7.56 2.49
N PRO A 227 -22.27 -7.19 2.47
CA PRO A 227 -21.88 -5.81 2.72
C PRO A 227 -22.38 -4.93 1.58
N HIS A 228 -23.06 -3.86 1.97
CA HIS A 228 -23.45 -2.79 1.06
C HIS A 228 -23.66 -1.51 1.89
N ILE A 229 -23.32 -0.36 1.32
CA ILE A 229 -23.64 0.97 1.84
C ILE A 229 -25.14 1.22 1.69
N GLY A 230 -25.71 0.74 0.57
CA GLY A 230 -27.13 0.87 0.25
C GLY A 230 -27.56 2.31 -0.05
N PHE A 231 -28.78 2.45 -0.56
CA PHE A 231 -29.27 3.74 -1.06
C PHE A 231 -29.26 4.86 -0.01
N VAL A 232 -29.67 4.58 1.22
CA VAL A 232 -29.66 5.56 2.33
C VAL A 232 -28.24 6.00 2.66
N GLY A 233 -27.29 5.06 2.73
CA GLY A 233 -25.89 5.36 2.99
C GLY A 233 -25.26 6.19 1.86
N ILE A 234 -25.63 5.95 0.60
CA ILE A 234 -25.21 6.77 -0.55
C ILE A 234 -25.76 8.19 -0.44
N ILE A 235 -27.02 8.39 -0.07
CA ILE A 235 -27.60 9.73 0.12
C ILE A 235 -26.81 10.50 1.19
N ILE A 236 -26.62 9.88 2.36
CA ILE A 236 -25.91 10.51 3.49
C ILE A 236 -24.47 10.84 3.08
N SER A 237 -23.78 9.90 2.44
CA SER A 237 -22.38 10.08 2.00
C SER A 237 -22.26 11.15 0.92
N ALA A 238 -23.14 11.15 -0.08
CA ALA A 238 -23.09 12.12 -1.18
C ALA A 238 -23.36 13.55 -0.69
N ILE A 239 -24.34 13.73 0.19
CA ILE A 239 -24.61 15.02 0.84
C ILE A 239 -23.42 15.43 1.71
N GLY A 240 -22.90 14.52 2.53
CA GLY A 240 -21.73 14.75 3.39
C GLY A 240 -20.49 15.18 2.59
N ILE A 241 -20.22 14.52 1.46
CA ILE A 241 -19.13 14.86 0.53
C ILE A 241 -19.36 16.25 -0.06
N ALA A 242 -20.56 16.57 -0.54
CA ALA A 242 -20.86 17.89 -1.09
C ALA A 242 -20.61 19.02 -0.07
N PHE A 243 -21.03 18.84 1.18
CA PHE A 243 -20.74 19.78 2.26
C PHE A 243 -19.24 19.84 2.60
N GLY A 244 -18.59 18.69 2.75
CA GLY A 244 -17.18 18.59 3.12
C GLY A 244 -16.26 19.21 2.07
N VAL A 245 -16.44 18.86 0.80
CA VAL A 245 -15.66 19.40 -0.32
C VAL A 245 -15.90 20.90 -0.46
N THR A 246 -17.15 21.37 -0.35
CA THR A 246 -17.46 22.80 -0.39
C THR A 246 -16.79 23.54 0.77
N LEU A 247 -16.88 23.01 2.00
CA LEU A 247 -16.27 23.59 3.19
C LEU A 247 -14.76 23.77 3.04
N ILE A 248 -14.08 22.76 2.49
CA ILE A 248 -12.61 22.75 2.33
C ILE A 248 -12.16 23.62 1.15
N SER A 249 -12.88 23.59 0.03
CA SER A 249 -12.45 24.21 -1.22
C SER A 249 -12.76 25.69 -1.30
N THR A 250 -14.03 26.08 -1.04
CA THR A 250 -14.52 27.46 -1.25
C THR A 250 -15.14 28.07 0.00
N GLY A 251 -15.36 27.27 1.05
CA GLY A 251 -16.03 27.66 2.28
C GLY A 251 -17.56 27.73 2.12
N LEU A 252 -18.28 27.34 3.18
CA LEU A 252 -19.75 27.25 3.15
C LEU A 252 -20.48 28.59 2.93
N LYS A 253 -19.78 29.73 3.06
CA LYS A 253 -20.36 31.05 2.79
C LYS A 253 -20.72 31.25 1.31
N LYS A 254 -20.05 30.54 0.39
CA LYS A 254 -20.29 30.63 -1.07
C LYS A 254 -21.45 29.70 -1.47
N ARG A 255 -22.69 30.20 -1.37
CA ARG A 255 -23.92 29.40 -1.65
C ARG A 255 -23.95 28.74 -3.03
N ARG A 256 -23.46 29.41 -4.08
CA ARG A 256 -23.40 28.84 -5.44
C ARG A 256 -22.51 27.59 -5.52
N ALA A 257 -21.41 27.56 -4.78
CA ALA A 257 -20.53 26.39 -4.72
C ALA A 257 -21.21 25.21 -4.02
N LEU A 258 -21.95 25.50 -2.95
CA LEU A 258 -22.73 24.49 -2.24
C LEU A 258 -23.85 23.91 -3.13
N TYR A 259 -24.60 24.76 -3.82
CA TYR A 259 -25.68 24.30 -4.72
C TYR A 259 -25.14 23.50 -5.90
N ALA A 260 -24.00 23.90 -6.49
CA ALA A 260 -23.34 23.12 -7.51
C ALA A 260 -22.98 21.71 -7.00
N SER A 261 -22.34 21.64 -5.83
CA SER A 261 -21.92 20.37 -5.23
C SER A 261 -23.11 19.49 -4.81
N LEU A 262 -24.19 20.08 -4.28
CA LEU A 262 -25.43 19.38 -3.97
C LEU A 262 -26.15 18.89 -5.23
N THR A 263 -26.09 19.64 -6.33
CA THR A 263 -26.62 19.20 -7.63
C THR A 263 -25.85 17.98 -8.13
N VAL A 264 -24.52 18.01 -8.04
CA VAL A 264 -23.67 16.86 -8.37
C VAL A 264 -24.00 15.65 -7.49
N ALA A 265 -24.19 15.85 -6.18
CA ALA A 265 -24.61 14.78 -5.28
C ALA A 265 -25.99 14.21 -5.66
N GLY A 266 -26.95 15.07 -6.01
CA GLY A 266 -28.27 14.66 -6.50
C GLY A 266 -28.20 13.82 -7.79
N VAL A 267 -27.35 14.22 -8.75
CA VAL A 267 -27.08 13.45 -9.97
C VAL A 267 -26.46 12.09 -9.62
N GLY A 268 -25.48 12.05 -8.72
CA GLY A 268 -24.88 10.78 -8.26
C GLY A 268 -25.90 9.84 -7.62
N ILE A 269 -26.78 10.36 -6.75
CA ILE A 269 -27.87 9.59 -6.14
C ILE A 269 -28.83 9.05 -7.21
N ALA A 270 -29.18 9.85 -8.23
CA ALA A 270 -30.05 9.41 -9.32
C ALA A 270 -29.43 8.32 -10.20
N ILE A 271 -28.11 8.38 -10.41
CA ILE A 271 -27.36 7.42 -11.24
C ILE A 271 -27.01 6.13 -10.48
N TYR A 272 -27.16 6.10 -9.16
CA TYR A 272 -26.82 4.96 -8.31
C TYR A 272 -27.36 3.61 -8.84
N PHE A 273 -28.68 3.50 -9.04
CA PHE A 273 -29.30 2.27 -9.54
C PHE A 273 -28.90 1.94 -10.98
N PRO A 274 -28.94 2.89 -11.94
CA PRO A 274 -28.41 2.67 -13.29
C PRO A 274 -26.95 2.18 -13.31
N PHE A 275 -26.11 2.68 -12.42
CA PHE A 275 -24.71 2.24 -12.33
C PHE A 275 -24.61 0.81 -11.79
N LEU A 276 -25.29 0.51 -10.68
CA LEU A 276 -25.21 -0.80 -10.03
C LEU A 276 -25.77 -1.93 -10.91
N TYR A 277 -26.85 -1.66 -11.66
CA TYR A 277 -27.55 -2.68 -12.45
C TYR A 277 -27.38 -2.56 -13.98
N GLY A 278 -26.73 -1.51 -14.47
CA GLY A 278 -26.56 -1.29 -15.91
C GLY A 278 -25.10 -1.06 -16.27
N PHE A 279 -24.60 0.15 -16.00
CA PHE A 279 -23.30 0.59 -16.50
C PHE A 279 -22.12 -0.21 -15.96
N SER A 280 -22.24 -0.82 -14.78
CA SER A 280 -21.14 -1.55 -14.16
C SER A 280 -20.87 -2.95 -14.75
N PHE A 281 -21.81 -3.52 -15.51
CA PHE A 281 -21.66 -4.86 -16.07
C PHE A 281 -20.74 -4.84 -17.30
N GLY A 282 -19.79 -5.78 -17.36
CA GLY A 282 -18.84 -5.88 -18.48
C GLY A 282 -17.81 -4.74 -18.55
N LEU A 283 -17.71 -3.89 -17.53
CA LEU A 283 -16.66 -2.87 -17.49
C LEU A 283 -15.29 -3.48 -17.28
N GLU A 284 -14.39 -3.18 -18.20
CA GLU A 284 -12.96 -3.32 -18.01
C GLU A 284 -12.36 -2.07 -17.33
N LEU A 285 -11.09 -2.16 -16.93
CA LEU A 285 -10.37 -1.07 -16.25
C LEU A 285 -10.42 0.23 -17.08
N GLY A 286 -10.26 0.14 -18.40
CA GLY A 286 -10.35 1.30 -19.30
C GLY A 286 -11.73 1.97 -19.29
N GLY A 287 -12.81 1.17 -19.22
CA GLY A 287 -14.17 1.67 -19.12
C GLY A 287 -14.44 2.41 -17.80
N LEU A 288 -13.91 1.88 -16.68
CA LEU A 288 -14.01 2.54 -15.38
C LEU A 288 -13.26 3.89 -15.38
N VAL A 289 -12.06 3.95 -15.96
CA VAL A 289 -11.30 5.21 -16.12
C VAL A 289 -12.08 6.21 -16.97
N LEU A 290 -12.69 5.77 -18.07
CA LEU A 290 -13.52 6.63 -18.91
C LEU A 290 -14.72 7.21 -18.12
N ILE A 291 -15.43 6.37 -17.37
CA ILE A 291 -16.56 6.83 -16.53
C ILE A 291 -16.08 7.81 -15.45
N ALA A 292 -14.93 7.57 -14.83
CA ALA A 292 -14.36 8.49 -13.85
C ALA A 292 -14.04 9.86 -14.48
N LEU A 293 -13.42 9.87 -15.66
CA LEU A 293 -13.13 11.11 -16.41
C LEU A 293 -14.41 11.84 -16.84
N LEU A 294 -15.40 11.11 -17.35
CA LEU A 294 -16.71 11.66 -17.70
C LEU A 294 -17.41 12.25 -16.48
N THR A 295 -17.35 11.58 -15.33
CA THR A 295 -17.95 12.08 -14.09
C THR A 295 -17.31 13.38 -13.65
N VAL A 296 -15.98 13.48 -13.69
CA VAL A 296 -15.24 14.72 -13.41
C VAL A 296 -15.63 15.81 -14.41
N GLY A 297 -15.71 15.50 -15.70
CA GLY A 297 -16.07 16.44 -16.76
C GLY A 297 -17.50 16.99 -16.64
N VAL A 298 -18.49 16.11 -16.42
CA VAL A 298 -19.89 16.48 -16.21
C VAL A 298 -20.05 17.29 -14.93
N SER A 299 -19.39 16.89 -13.85
CA SER A 299 -19.43 17.62 -12.58
C SER A 299 -18.77 18.99 -12.69
N PHE A 300 -17.67 19.09 -13.45
CA PHE A 300 -17.05 20.37 -13.79
C PHE A 300 -18.01 21.27 -14.58
N ALA A 301 -18.70 20.72 -15.59
CA ALA A 301 -19.69 21.46 -16.38
C ALA A 301 -20.84 21.97 -15.51
N ILE A 302 -21.39 21.13 -14.63
CA ILE A 302 -22.43 21.53 -13.65
C ILE A 302 -21.93 22.72 -12.83
N GLY A 303 -20.73 22.63 -12.25
CA GLY A 303 -20.18 23.74 -11.48
C GLY A 303 -19.87 24.99 -12.31
N TRP A 304 -19.51 24.83 -13.59
CA TRP A 304 -19.31 25.95 -14.50
C TRP A 304 -20.61 26.74 -14.74
N PHE A 305 -21.73 26.04 -14.95
CA PHE A 305 -23.05 26.67 -15.13
C PHE A 305 -23.55 27.34 -13.84
N TRP A 306 -23.35 26.72 -12.68
CA TRP A 306 -23.74 27.30 -11.38
C TRP A 306 -22.85 28.45 -10.90
N GLY A 307 -21.60 28.53 -11.37
CA GLY A 307 -20.57 29.37 -10.77
C GLY A 307 -20.71 30.89 -11.00
N GLY A 308 -21.48 31.32 -12.00
CA GLY A 308 -21.73 32.74 -12.27
C GLY A 308 -20.44 33.53 -12.54
N THR A 309 -19.99 34.33 -11.57
CA THR A 309 -18.72 35.10 -11.61
C THR A 309 -17.51 34.29 -11.18
N ASP A 310 -17.69 33.28 -10.32
CA ASP A 310 -16.63 32.42 -9.76
C ASP A 310 -16.63 31.03 -10.45
N ARG A 311 -16.75 31.00 -11.78
CA ARG A 311 -16.98 29.75 -12.54
C ARG A 311 -15.92 28.69 -12.28
N ILE A 312 -14.65 29.05 -12.34
CA ILE A 312 -13.55 28.08 -12.20
C ILE A 312 -13.47 27.50 -10.78
N PRO A 313 -13.46 28.31 -9.69
CA PRO A 313 -13.48 27.76 -8.33
C PRO A 313 -14.69 26.84 -8.05
N VAL A 314 -15.88 27.24 -8.52
CA VAL A 314 -17.10 26.43 -8.34
C VAL A 314 -17.04 25.13 -9.16
N ALA A 315 -16.60 25.20 -10.42
CA ALA A 315 -16.41 24.03 -11.28
C ALA A 315 -15.41 23.03 -10.69
N ARG A 316 -14.28 23.49 -10.14
CA ARG A 316 -13.32 22.62 -9.45
C ARG A 316 -13.92 21.95 -8.21
N THR A 317 -14.67 22.70 -7.40
CA THR A 317 -15.35 22.16 -6.20
C THR A 317 -16.36 21.08 -6.58
N ALA A 318 -17.17 21.33 -7.62
CA ALA A 318 -18.15 20.39 -8.14
C ALA A 318 -17.47 19.14 -8.72
N ALA A 319 -16.39 19.30 -9.49
CA ALA A 319 -15.60 18.20 -10.04
C ALA A 319 -15.02 17.28 -8.96
N ILE A 320 -14.44 17.85 -7.90
CA ILE A 320 -13.93 17.09 -6.75
C ILE A 320 -15.08 16.36 -6.03
N THR A 321 -16.23 17.03 -5.86
CA THR A 321 -17.43 16.41 -5.28
C THR A 321 -17.87 15.20 -6.10
N GLY A 322 -17.97 15.34 -7.42
CA GLY A 322 -18.39 14.28 -8.33
C GLY A 322 -17.44 13.08 -8.30
N PHE A 323 -16.14 13.31 -8.27
CA PHE A 323 -15.13 12.25 -8.13
C PHE A 323 -15.36 11.42 -6.86
N PHE A 324 -15.51 12.07 -5.71
CA PHE A 324 -15.71 11.35 -4.44
C PHE A 324 -17.08 10.66 -4.36
N VAL A 325 -18.14 11.28 -4.88
CA VAL A 325 -19.46 10.64 -4.95
C VAL A 325 -19.41 9.38 -5.82
N ALA A 326 -18.77 9.46 -6.99
CA ALA A 326 -18.56 8.29 -7.86
C ALA A 326 -17.69 7.22 -7.21
N ALA A 327 -16.65 7.61 -6.47
CA ALA A 327 -15.80 6.68 -5.74
C ALA A 327 -16.58 5.90 -4.68
N VAL A 328 -17.50 6.54 -3.94
CA VAL A 328 -18.36 5.86 -2.97
C VAL A 328 -19.36 4.92 -3.65
N ILE A 329 -19.92 5.30 -4.81
CA ILE A 329 -20.81 4.43 -5.59
C ILE A 329 -20.04 3.22 -6.13
N ALA A 330 -18.82 3.42 -6.64
CA ALA A 330 -17.96 2.34 -7.10
C ALA A 330 -17.54 1.41 -5.94
N LEU A 331 -17.28 1.96 -4.76
CA LEU A 331 -17.02 1.19 -3.54
C LEU A 331 -18.22 0.32 -3.18
N ASP A 332 -19.43 0.87 -3.21
CA ASP A 332 -20.65 0.09 -2.96
C ASP A 332 -20.83 -1.04 -3.99
N ARG A 333 -20.40 -0.83 -5.25
CA ARG A 333 -20.40 -1.90 -6.25
C ARG A 333 -19.43 -3.04 -5.90
N PHE A 334 -18.22 -2.74 -5.42
CA PHE A 334 -17.31 -3.78 -4.93
C PHE A 334 -17.91 -4.54 -3.75
N MET A 335 -18.55 -3.83 -2.82
CA MET A 335 -19.22 -4.45 -1.67
C MET A 335 -20.40 -5.34 -2.11
N PHE A 336 -21.21 -4.87 -3.07
CA PHE A 336 -22.34 -5.63 -3.60
C PHE A 336 -21.94 -6.98 -4.21
N VAL A 337 -20.78 -7.04 -4.86
CA VAL A 337 -20.25 -8.27 -5.49
C VAL A 337 -19.57 -9.21 -4.47
N TRP A 338 -19.40 -8.78 -3.22
CA TRP A 338 -18.79 -9.58 -2.15
C TRP A 338 -19.43 -10.96 -1.99
N ASN A 339 -20.77 -11.04 -1.95
CA ASN A 339 -21.46 -12.31 -1.74
C ASN A 339 -21.23 -13.27 -2.93
N GLN A 340 -21.24 -12.74 -4.15
CA GLN A 340 -20.90 -13.51 -5.36
C GLN A 340 -19.47 -14.03 -5.31
N TYR A 341 -18.52 -13.21 -4.85
CA TYR A 341 -17.13 -13.60 -4.68
C TYR A 341 -16.97 -14.67 -3.59
N ALA A 342 -17.45 -14.40 -2.38
CA ALA A 342 -17.29 -15.25 -1.21
C ALA A 342 -17.91 -16.65 -1.40
N ASN A 343 -19.07 -16.73 -2.06
CA ASN A 343 -19.80 -17.98 -2.28
C ASN A 343 -19.46 -18.68 -3.59
N SER A 344 -18.47 -18.20 -4.34
CA SER A 344 -18.01 -18.89 -5.55
C SER A 344 -17.35 -20.24 -5.21
N ASP A 345 -17.39 -21.18 -6.17
CA ASP A 345 -16.85 -22.54 -6.01
C ASP A 345 -15.36 -22.58 -5.63
N ARG A 346 -14.62 -21.50 -5.94
CA ARG A 346 -13.19 -21.37 -5.65
C ARG A 346 -12.92 -20.88 -4.22
N ILE A 347 -13.71 -19.92 -3.73
CA ILE A 347 -13.52 -19.27 -2.42
C ILE A 347 -14.20 -20.04 -1.28
N LYS A 348 -15.32 -20.72 -1.56
CA LYS A 348 -16.02 -21.64 -0.62
C LYS A 348 -16.29 -21.01 0.76
N GLY A 349 -16.74 -19.77 0.79
CA GLY A 349 -17.12 -19.06 2.02
C GLY A 349 -15.95 -18.54 2.86
N ARG A 350 -14.70 -18.58 2.37
CA ARG A 350 -13.52 -18.06 3.08
C ARG A 350 -12.82 -16.95 2.28
N PRO A 351 -13.45 -15.76 2.17
CA PRO A 351 -13.02 -14.71 1.25
C PRO A 351 -11.69 -14.04 1.60
N ILE A 352 -11.27 -14.01 2.87
CA ILE A 352 -9.97 -13.43 3.23
C ILE A 352 -8.87 -14.44 2.96
N ALA A 353 -8.08 -14.17 1.92
CA ALA A 353 -7.00 -15.04 1.50
C ALA A 353 -5.85 -15.07 2.52
N THR A 354 -5.36 -16.27 2.81
CA THR A 354 -4.19 -16.48 3.69
C THR A 354 -2.92 -16.78 2.91
N VAL A 355 -3.05 -17.17 1.65
CA VAL A 355 -1.96 -17.59 0.76
C VAL A 355 -2.25 -17.15 -0.67
N GLY A 356 -1.21 -16.74 -1.40
CA GLY A 356 -1.28 -16.43 -2.83
C GLY A 356 -1.41 -14.94 -3.13
N SER A 357 -1.28 -14.58 -4.41
CA SER A 357 -1.49 -13.21 -4.91
C SER A 357 -2.82 -13.03 -5.65
N SER A 358 -3.46 -14.13 -6.06
CA SER A 358 -4.81 -14.19 -6.62
C SER A 358 -5.37 -15.61 -6.53
N THR A 359 -6.69 -15.74 -6.69
CA THR A 359 -7.35 -17.05 -6.77
C THR A 359 -7.17 -17.66 -8.17
N PRO A 360 -6.49 -18.81 -8.33
CA PRO A 360 -6.25 -19.39 -9.64
C PRO A 360 -7.55 -19.82 -10.34
N GLY A 361 -7.73 -19.39 -11.59
CA GLY A 361 -8.90 -19.73 -12.41
C GLY A 361 -10.21 -19.14 -11.90
N LEU A 362 -10.14 -18.06 -11.11
CA LEU A 362 -11.29 -17.21 -10.85
C LEU A 362 -11.52 -16.33 -12.09
N GLU A 363 -12.64 -16.51 -12.75
CA GLU A 363 -13.08 -15.66 -13.86
C GLU A 363 -14.26 -14.82 -13.38
N GLY A 364 -14.22 -13.52 -13.62
CA GLY A 364 -15.28 -12.64 -13.16
C GLY A 364 -15.24 -11.26 -13.82
N SER A 365 -16.19 -10.42 -13.42
CA SER A 365 -16.09 -9.00 -13.76
C SER A 365 -14.93 -8.34 -13.00
N LEU A 366 -14.48 -7.17 -13.45
CA LEU A 366 -13.51 -6.33 -12.76
C LEU A 366 -13.81 -6.15 -11.27
N TRP A 367 -15.10 -6.15 -10.90
CA TRP A 367 -15.52 -6.03 -9.50
C TRP A 367 -15.20 -7.28 -8.68
N VAL A 368 -15.41 -8.48 -9.24
CA VAL A 368 -15.08 -9.76 -8.58
C VAL A 368 -13.56 -9.89 -8.45
N GLU A 369 -12.84 -9.67 -9.55
CA GLU A 369 -11.37 -9.75 -9.57
C GLU A 369 -10.73 -8.68 -8.69
N GLY A 370 -11.32 -7.49 -8.61
CA GLY A 370 -10.84 -6.43 -7.72
C GLY A 370 -11.07 -6.75 -6.23
N VAL A 371 -12.18 -7.42 -5.88
CA VAL A 371 -12.36 -7.96 -4.51
C VAL A 371 -11.31 -9.04 -4.23
N ASP A 372 -11.07 -9.96 -5.17
CA ASP A 372 -10.06 -11.00 -5.02
C ASP A 372 -8.66 -10.42 -4.79
N LEU A 373 -8.27 -9.46 -5.62
CA LEU A 373 -6.99 -8.77 -5.48
C LEU A 373 -6.88 -8.05 -4.12
N PHE A 374 -7.97 -7.40 -3.68
CA PHE A 374 -8.01 -6.72 -2.39
C PHE A 374 -7.82 -7.71 -1.23
N THR A 375 -8.51 -8.86 -1.23
CA THR A 375 -8.41 -9.83 -0.13
C THR A 375 -7.03 -10.48 -0.06
N HIS A 376 -6.34 -10.67 -1.20
CA HIS A 376 -4.98 -11.19 -1.26
C HIS A 376 -3.93 -10.17 -0.84
N LEU A 377 -4.16 -8.88 -1.13
CA LEU A 377 -3.26 -7.79 -0.71
C LEU A 377 -3.46 -7.37 0.74
N LEU A 378 -4.64 -7.62 1.33
CA LEU A 378 -5.03 -7.10 2.65
C LEU A 378 -4.00 -7.42 3.73
N LEU A 379 -3.71 -8.71 3.99
CA LEU A 379 -2.83 -9.11 5.08
C LEU A 379 -1.35 -8.75 4.83
N PRO A 380 -0.77 -9.03 3.65
CA PRO A 380 0.61 -8.65 3.37
C PRO A 380 0.83 -7.14 3.47
N THR A 381 -0.12 -6.35 2.96
CA THR A 381 -0.05 -4.88 3.02
C THR A 381 -0.17 -4.39 4.46
N MET A 382 -1.10 -4.92 5.26
CA MET A 382 -1.22 -4.57 6.67
C MET A 382 0.06 -4.91 7.45
N ALA A 383 0.68 -6.07 7.19
CA ALA A 383 1.91 -6.47 7.85
C ALA A 383 3.05 -5.47 7.60
N LEU A 384 3.24 -5.07 6.33
CA LEU A 384 4.23 -4.05 5.97
C LEU A 384 3.87 -2.66 6.52
N VAL A 385 2.60 -2.27 6.46
CA VAL A 385 2.12 -0.98 6.99
C VAL A 385 2.39 -0.88 8.49
N LEU A 386 2.08 -1.90 9.29
CA LEU A 386 2.24 -1.85 10.75
C LEU A 386 3.70 -1.63 11.17
N ILE A 387 4.64 -2.25 10.47
CA ILE A 387 6.08 -2.10 10.77
C ILE A 387 6.59 -0.72 10.34
N SER A 388 6.28 -0.33 9.10
CA SER A 388 6.69 0.98 8.58
C SER A 388 6.02 2.14 9.34
N PHE A 389 4.78 1.96 9.79
CA PHE A 389 4.02 2.93 10.55
C PHE A 389 4.74 3.37 11.83
N ALA A 390 5.33 2.42 12.56
CA ALA A 390 6.08 2.70 13.78
C ALA A 390 7.29 3.60 13.51
N SER A 391 8.07 3.29 12.47
CA SER A 391 9.22 4.09 12.04
C SER A 391 8.80 5.49 11.60
N TYR A 392 7.80 5.60 10.72
CA TYR A 392 7.36 6.90 10.22
C TYR A 392 6.73 7.78 11.30
N THR A 393 5.98 7.20 12.23
CA THR A 393 5.41 7.93 13.37
C THR A 393 6.53 8.49 14.27
N ARG A 394 7.54 7.67 14.59
CA ARG A 394 8.68 8.08 15.41
C ARG A 394 9.50 9.20 14.76
N TYR A 395 9.88 9.04 13.50
CA TYR A 395 10.70 10.02 12.80
C TYR A 395 9.95 11.32 12.54
N SER A 396 8.68 11.25 12.12
CA SER A 396 7.89 12.45 11.89
C SER A 396 7.60 13.23 13.17
N ARG A 397 7.35 12.52 14.29
CA ARG A 397 7.19 13.13 15.62
C ARG A 397 8.48 13.84 16.05
N ALA A 398 9.62 13.16 15.95
CA ALA A 398 10.92 13.72 16.34
C ALA A 398 11.28 14.97 15.51
N SER A 399 11.13 14.87 14.18
CA SER A 399 11.44 15.98 13.28
C SER A 399 10.52 17.18 13.50
N LEU A 400 9.22 16.97 13.75
CA LEU A 400 8.32 18.09 14.05
C LEU A 400 8.68 18.76 15.38
N LEU A 401 8.98 18.00 16.43
CA LEU A 401 9.37 18.57 17.73
C LEU A 401 10.67 19.38 17.62
N GLU A 402 11.66 18.89 16.86
CA GLU A 402 12.89 19.63 16.60
C GLU A 402 12.61 20.94 15.87
N VAL A 403 11.83 20.89 14.79
CA VAL A 403 11.47 22.06 13.99
C VAL A 403 10.67 23.08 14.80
N MET A 404 9.74 22.64 15.64
CA MET A 404 8.91 23.51 16.48
C MET A 404 9.72 24.29 17.53
N ASN A 405 10.94 23.85 17.85
CA ASN A 405 11.85 24.50 18.77
C ASN A 405 12.82 25.49 18.10
N GLN A 406 12.78 25.65 16.78
CA GLN A 406 13.65 26.55 16.03
C GLN A 406 13.27 28.04 16.17
N ASP A 407 14.25 28.94 16.08
CA ASP A 407 14.05 30.38 16.30
C ASP A 407 13.15 31.05 15.25
N TYR A 408 13.12 30.53 14.02
CA TYR A 408 12.21 31.05 13.00
C TYR A 408 10.74 30.74 13.32
N ILE A 409 10.45 29.66 14.06
CA ILE A 409 9.09 29.36 14.55
C ILE A 409 8.71 30.33 15.67
N ARG A 410 9.63 30.63 16.60
CA ARG A 410 9.42 31.66 17.64
C ARG A 410 9.16 33.03 17.01
N THR A 411 9.91 33.38 15.97
CA THR A 411 9.71 34.62 15.21
C THR A 411 8.36 34.65 14.50
N ALA A 412 7.93 33.54 13.90
CA ALA A 412 6.62 33.41 13.26
C ALA A 412 5.47 33.63 14.26
N ARG A 413 5.58 33.08 15.48
CA ARG A 413 4.64 33.33 16.59
C ARG A 413 4.68 34.78 17.06
N ALA A 414 5.87 35.36 17.22
CA ALA A 414 6.03 36.75 17.65
C ALA A 414 5.43 37.75 16.64
N LYS A 415 5.40 37.40 15.35
CA LYS A 415 4.70 38.17 14.30
C LYS A 415 3.16 38.03 14.33
N GLY A 416 2.60 37.30 15.29
CA GLY A 416 1.15 37.14 15.46
C GLY A 416 0.50 36.15 14.50
N LEU A 417 1.27 35.27 13.83
CA LEU A 417 0.69 34.24 12.97
C LEU A 417 -0.08 33.21 13.80
N THR A 418 -1.22 32.74 13.28
CA THR A 418 -2.02 31.70 13.95
C THR A 418 -1.23 30.40 14.08
N GLU A 419 -1.44 29.63 15.16
CA GLU A 419 -0.77 28.33 15.36
C GLU A 419 -0.98 27.39 14.17
N ARG A 420 -2.15 27.40 13.54
CA ARG A 420 -2.41 26.61 12.32
C ARG A 420 -1.47 27.00 11.18
N THR A 421 -1.23 28.30 10.98
CA THR A 421 -0.30 28.78 9.95
C THR A 421 1.14 28.43 10.32
N VAL A 422 1.54 28.62 11.57
CA VAL A 422 2.88 28.26 12.08
C VAL A 422 3.14 26.77 11.85
N VAL A 423 2.21 25.91 12.25
CA VAL A 423 2.34 24.46 12.11
C VAL A 423 2.33 24.02 10.64
N VAL A 424 1.28 24.34 9.88
CA VAL A 424 1.10 23.77 8.53
C VAL A 424 2.09 24.37 7.53
N ARG A 425 2.33 25.68 7.59
CA ARG A 425 3.12 26.39 6.58
C ARG A 425 4.61 26.44 6.91
N HIS A 426 4.97 26.58 8.19
CA HIS A 426 6.35 26.76 8.61
C HIS A 426 6.95 25.49 9.22
N ALA A 427 6.26 24.82 10.14
CA ALA A 427 6.85 23.67 10.82
C ALA A 427 6.78 22.39 9.96
N PHE A 428 5.58 21.98 9.55
CA PHE A 428 5.33 20.73 8.84
C PHE A 428 6.15 20.61 7.55
N ARG A 429 6.15 21.67 6.73
CA ARG A 429 6.91 21.68 5.47
C ARG A 429 8.41 21.44 5.68
N ASN A 430 8.98 21.99 6.76
CA ASN A 430 10.39 21.82 7.07
C ASN A 430 10.67 20.47 7.75
N ALA A 431 9.73 19.97 8.55
CA ALA A 431 9.81 18.64 9.16
C ALA A 431 9.75 17.51 8.12
N LEU A 432 9.14 17.75 6.95
CA LEU A 432 9.14 16.78 5.84
C LEU A 432 10.51 16.62 5.17
N ILE A 433 11.45 17.54 5.37
CA ILE A 433 12.73 17.51 4.64
C ILE A 433 13.54 16.24 4.98
N PRO A 434 13.83 15.95 6.27
CA PRO A 434 14.53 14.72 6.62
C PRO A 434 13.70 13.46 6.35
N ILE A 435 12.37 13.57 6.48
CA ILE A 435 11.46 12.44 6.27
C ILE A 435 11.48 12.00 4.80
N ALA A 436 11.56 12.93 3.85
CA ALA A 436 11.61 12.60 2.42
C ALA A 436 12.85 11.76 2.07
N THR A 437 13.98 12.05 2.70
CA THR A 437 15.21 11.25 2.55
C THR A 437 15.03 9.85 3.16
N ILE A 438 14.46 9.73 4.36
CA ILE A 438 14.20 8.43 5.01
C ILE A 438 13.24 7.58 4.17
N VAL A 439 12.17 8.19 3.65
CA VAL A 439 11.20 7.52 2.78
C VAL A 439 11.88 6.90 1.55
N ALA A 440 12.78 7.65 0.90
CA ALA A 440 13.49 7.12 -0.27
C ALA A 440 14.34 5.89 0.07
N PHE A 441 15.09 5.94 1.18
CA PHE A 441 15.87 4.78 1.64
C PHE A 441 14.98 3.59 2.04
N ASP A 442 13.91 3.84 2.79
CA ASP A 442 12.99 2.81 3.27
C ASP A 442 12.32 2.08 2.12
N ILE A 443 11.86 2.78 1.07
CA ILE A 443 11.25 2.12 -0.10
C ILE A 443 12.24 1.16 -0.76
N GLY A 444 13.51 1.54 -0.89
CA GLY A 444 14.56 0.66 -1.40
C GLY A 444 14.78 -0.58 -0.51
N GLY A 445 14.74 -0.40 0.82
CA GLY A 445 14.91 -1.49 1.79
C GLY A 445 13.71 -2.44 1.88
N ILE A 446 12.48 -1.93 1.77
CA ILE A 446 11.25 -2.73 1.90
C ILE A 446 11.18 -3.81 0.83
N ILE A 447 11.68 -3.57 -0.38
CA ILE A 447 11.70 -4.59 -1.44
C ILE A 447 12.56 -5.80 -1.06
N GLY A 448 13.71 -5.57 -0.42
CA GLY A 448 14.53 -6.65 0.13
C GLY A 448 13.89 -7.34 1.33
N GLY A 449 13.22 -6.59 2.20
CA GLY A 449 12.50 -7.13 3.36
C GLY A 449 11.20 -7.86 3.04
N ALA A 450 10.59 -7.55 1.89
CA ALA A 450 9.33 -8.13 1.43
C ALA A 450 9.42 -9.65 1.24
N VAL A 451 10.62 -10.19 1.03
CA VAL A 451 10.87 -11.65 0.91
C VAL A 451 10.26 -12.45 2.06
N ILE A 452 10.37 -11.94 3.30
CA ILE A 452 9.82 -12.64 4.47
C ILE A 452 8.29 -12.59 4.44
N THR A 453 7.72 -11.41 4.17
CA THR A 453 6.27 -11.23 4.05
C THR A 453 5.69 -12.10 2.93
N GLU A 454 6.30 -12.09 1.75
CA GLU A 454 5.89 -12.90 0.61
C GLU A 454 5.98 -14.39 0.90
N ARG A 455 7.05 -14.85 1.57
CA ARG A 455 7.16 -16.25 2.00
C ARG A 455 6.07 -16.63 2.97
N VAL A 456 5.82 -15.82 4.00
CA VAL A 456 4.80 -16.13 5.01
C VAL A 456 3.42 -16.20 4.36
N PHE A 457 3.07 -15.25 3.48
CA PHE A 457 1.78 -15.22 2.78
C PHE A 457 1.75 -16.02 1.47
N GLY A 458 2.81 -16.77 1.13
CA GLY A 458 2.93 -17.47 -0.16
C GLY A 458 2.57 -16.59 -1.36
N PHE A 459 2.92 -15.32 -1.30
CA PHE A 459 2.63 -14.32 -2.32
C PHE A 459 3.62 -14.50 -3.47
N VAL A 460 3.12 -14.59 -4.71
CA VAL A 460 3.95 -14.88 -5.89
C VAL A 460 4.71 -13.64 -6.34
N GLY A 461 5.78 -13.34 -5.62
CA GLY A 461 6.66 -12.19 -5.86
C GLY A 461 8.13 -12.59 -6.06
N MET A 462 8.99 -11.58 -6.13
CA MET A 462 10.43 -11.76 -6.32
C MET A 462 11.09 -12.54 -5.19
N GLY A 463 10.56 -12.43 -3.97
CA GLY A 463 11.02 -13.20 -2.82
C GLY A 463 10.75 -14.68 -2.95
N GLN A 464 9.60 -15.07 -3.51
CA GLN A 464 9.35 -16.49 -3.82
C GLN A 464 10.29 -16.99 -4.93
N LEU A 465 10.53 -16.19 -5.98
CA LEU A 465 11.49 -16.52 -7.03
C LEU A 465 12.90 -16.74 -6.46
N PHE A 466 13.32 -15.87 -5.54
CA PHE A 466 14.59 -15.97 -4.81
C PHE A 466 14.66 -17.23 -3.94
N GLN A 467 13.64 -17.48 -3.11
CA GLN A 467 13.59 -18.66 -2.23
C GLN A 467 13.62 -19.96 -3.05
N ASN A 468 12.81 -20.06 -4.10
CA ASN A 468 12.79 -21.22 -4.99
C ASN A 468 14.16 -21.44 -5.66
N GLY A 469 14.88 -20.37 -5.99
CA GLY A 469 16.24 -20.44 -6.52
C GLY A 469 17.23 -20.98 -5.49
N LEU A 470 17.14 -20.54 -4.24
CA LEU A 470 17.97 -21.07 -3.16
C LEU A 470 17.68 -22.55 -2.87
N ASP A 471 16.41 -22.93 -2.75
CA ASP A 471 16.00 -24.32 -2.44
C ASP A 471 16.44 -25.31 -3.54
N LYS A 472 16.49 -24.85 -4.79
CA LYS A 472 16.91 -25.66 -5.96
C LYS A 472 18.37 -25.49 -6.35
N VAL A 473 19.15 -24.71 -5.58
CA VAL A 473 20.56 -24.42 -5.88
C VAL A 473 20.72 -23.84 -7.30
N ASP A 474 19.82 -22.94 -7.69
CA ASP A 474 19.75 -22.31 -9.01
C ASP A 474 20.22 -20.85 -8.93
N PRO A 475 21.45 -20.52 -9.37
CA PRO A 475 21.96 -19.16 -9.27
C PRO A 475 21.21 -18.15 -10.15
N ASN A 476 20.56 -18.58 -11.24
CA ASN A 476 20.01 -17.64 -12.22
C ASN A 476 18.82 -16.83 -11.64
N PRO A 477 17.77 -17.45 -11.04
CA PRO A 477 16.71 -16.73 -10.31
C PRO A 477 17.22 -15.89 -9.15
N VAL A 478 18.22 -16.39 -8.42
CA VAL A 478 18.81 -15.69 -7.28
C VAL A 478 19.48 -14.39 -7.75
N MET A 479 20.25 -14.43 -8.84
CA MET A 479 20.87 -13.22 -9.37
C MET A 479 19.86 -12.24 -9.97
N ALA A 480 18.78 -12.75 -10.58
CA ALA A 480 17.70 -11.90 -11.07
C ALA A 480 17.09 -11.05 -9.94
N PHE A 481 16.87 -11.66 -8.76
CA PHE A 481 16.46 -10.95 -7.55
C PHE A 481 17.49 -9.90 -7.11
N PHE A 482 18.78 -10.24 -7.04
CA PHE A 482 19.84 -9.30 -6.63
C PHE A 482 20.01 -8.14 -7.60
N LEU A 483 19.88 -8.37 -8.90
CA LEU A 483 19.98 -7.34 -9.92
C LEU A 483 18.85 -6.31 -9.78
N VAL A 484 17.62 -6.77 -9.58
CA VAL A 484 16.48 -5.87 -9.39
C VAL A 484 16.54 -5.15 -8.05
N THR A 485 16.72 -5.87 -6.95
CA THR A 485 16.76 -5.26 -5.60
C THR A 485 17.95 -4.32 -5.44
N GLY A 486 19.14 -4.72 -5.91
CA GLY A 486 20.32 -3.89 -5.93
C GLY A 486 20.18 -2.68 -6.86
N GLY A 487 19.66 -2.87 -8.07
CA GLY A 487 19.38 -1.76 -9.00
C GLY A 487 18.38 -0.75 -8.44
N LEU A 488 17.29 -1.23 -7.81
CA LEU A 488 16.32 -0.37 -7.13
C LEU A 488 16.94 0.32 -5.90
N ALA A 489 17.76 -0.36 -5.12
CA ALA A 489 18.48 0.26 -4.01
C ALA A 489 19.39 1.39 -4.50
N ILE A 490 20.13 1.21 -5.60
CA ILE A 490 20.95 2.26 -6.23
C ILE A 490 20.07 3.42 -6.69
N LEU A 491 18.94 3.14 -7.35
CA LEU A 491 18.00 4.14 -7.83
C LEU A 491 17.43 4.97 -6.67
N PHE A 492 16.93 4.32 -5.62
CA PHE A 492 16.34 5.00 -4.47
C PHE A 492 17.37 5.76 -3.63
N ASN A 493 18.59 5.23 -3.52
CA ASN A 493 19.73 5.94 -2.94
C ASN A 493 20.06 7.22 -3.72
N LEU A 494 20.02 7.17 -5.05
CA LEU A 494 20.23 8.34 -5.90
C LEU A 494 19.08 9.35 -5.74
N ILE A 495 17.84 8.87 -5.69
CA ILE A 495 16.67 9.72 -5.43
C ILE A 495 16.82 10.42 -4.07
N ALA A 496 17.24 9.70 -3.02
CA ALA A 496 17.46 10.25 -1.69
C ALA A 496 18.50 11.39 -1.70
N ASP A 497 19.61 11.21 -2.43
CA ASP A 497 20.65 12.22 -2.58
C ASP A 497 20.16 13.46 -3.32
N LEU A 498 19.38 13.26 -4.38
CA LEU A 498 18.78 14.35 -5.16
C LEU A 498 17.76 15.13 -4.33
N VAL A 499 16.93 14.43 -3.55
CA VAL A 499 15.99 15.03 -2.60
C VAL A 499 16.74 15.84 -1.54
N TYR A 500 17.80 15.26 -0.97
CA TYR A 500 18.63 15.94 0.04
C TYR A 500 19.29 17.22 -0.53
N ALA A 501 19.91 17.15 -1.71
CA ALA A 501 20.51 18.32 -2.36
C ALA A 501 19.48 19.35 -2.87
N GLY A 502 18.28 18.89 -3.21
CA GLY A 502 17.17 19.75 -3.58
C GLY A 502 16.66 20.56 -2.39
N LEU A 503 16.59 19.94 -1.21
CA LEU A 503 15.98 20.49 -0.01
C LEU A 503 16.97 21.24 0.92
N ASP A 504 18.26 20.90 0.92
CA ASP A 504 19.29 21.64 1.67
C ASP A 504 19.99 22.67 0.76
N PRO A 505 19.68 23.98 0.91
CA PRO A 505 20.32 25.03 0.12
C PRO A 505 21.81 25.23 0.44
N ARG A 506 22.34 24.70 1.56
CA ARG A 506 23.75 24.88 1.95
C ARG A 506 24.71 24.10 1.06
N ILE A 507 24.23 22.99 0.47
CA ILE A 507 25.01 22.11 -0.41
C ILE A 507 25.18 22.71 -1.82
N ARG A 508 24.37 23.72 -2.17
CA ARG A 508 24.47 24.41 -3.47
C ARG A 508 25.58 25.45 -3.54
N VAL A 509 26.19 25.82 -2.41
CA VAL A 509 27.15 26.93 -2.30
C VAL A 509 28.60 26.45 -2.20
N SER A 510 28.86 25.14 -2.30
CA SER A 510 30.21 24.54 -2.24
C SER A 510 30.61 23.82 -3.53
#